data_AF-A0A093Y6H4-F1
#
_entry.id   AF-A0A093Y6H4-F1
#
_cell.length_a   1.000
_cell.length_b   1.000
_cell.length_c   1.000
_cell.angle_alpha   90.00
_cell.angle_beta   90.00
_cell.angle_gamma   90.00
#
_symmetry.space_group_name_H-M   'P 1'
#
loop_
_entity.id
_entity.type
_entity.pdbx_description
1 polymer ?
#
loop_
_entity_poly.entity_id
_entity_poly.type
_entity_poly.pdbx_seq_one_letter_code
_entity_poly.pdbx_strand_id
1 'polypeptide(L)'
;MANICIDSTTANEEHPVLLAESVPDYSQAKPWGKQPCHDTSNHHVPLPSVKCNGLQRQQFIDHVQARLLSLFTDVLCLFAQDYGGLDAVAETLTNWAAIGAASSLEHTIRPRLLIVANISGNNFVSEALRLQLKVLSHPGFSDSFSSLNVINVLGGETKSPGQGCSISKSGCDALSSNCDCQRRTQ
;
A
#
# COMPACT_ATOMS: atom_id res chain seq x y z
N MET A 1 11.26 -4.24 -3.49
CA MET A 1 11.60 -2.85 -3.86
C MET A 1 10.49 -1.99 -3.29
N ALA A 2 10.83 -0.93 -2.57
CA ALA A 2 9.86 0.05 -2.09
C ALA A 2 10.24 1.40 -2.71
N ASN A 3 9.29 2.05 -3.37
CA ASN A 3 9.48 3.36 -3.98
C ASN A 3 8.85 4.41 -3.08
N ILE A 4 9.55 5.52 -2.81
CA ILE A 4 9.05 6.61 -1.97
C ILE A 4 9.01 7.88 -2.83
N CYS A 5 7.83 8.47 -2.97
CA CYS A 5 7.59 9.68 -3.75
C CYS A 5 6.92 10.72 -2.87
N ILE A 6 7.16 12.00 -3.15
CA ILE A 6 6.40 13.12 -2.56
C ILE A 6 5.24 13.43 -3.49
N ASP A 7 4.04 13.66 -2.95
CA ASP A 7 2.94 14.22 -3.73
C ASP A 7 3.30 15.65 -4.16
N SER A 8 3.44 15.84 -5.47
CA SER A 8 3.80 17.13 -6.07
C SER A 8 2.88 18.29 -5.70
N THR A 9 1.61 18.00 -5.37
CA THR A 9 0.63 19.02 -4.99
C THR A 9 0.84 19.54 -3.58
N THR A 10 1.48 18.75 -2.70
CA THR A 10 1.73 19.07 -1.29
C THR A 10 3.22 19.30 -0.99
N ALA A 11 4.09 19.23 -2.00
CA ALA A 11 5.55 19.27 -1.83
C ALA A 11 6.09 20.53 -1.11
N ASN A 12 5.37 21.64 -1.18
CA ASN A 12 5.74 22.90 -0.55
C ASN A 12 4.93 23.21 0.73
N GLU A 13 4.12 22.26 1.20
CA GLU A 13 3.35 22.42 2.44
C GLU A 13 4.23 22.13 3.67
N GLU A 14 3.78 22.58 4.85
CA GLU A 14 4.47 22.30 6.12
C GLU A 14 4.51 20.79 6.44
N HIS A 15 3.51 20.04 5.95
CA HIS A 15 3.38 18.60 6.12
C HIS A 15 3.13 17.92 4.77
N PRO A 16 4.16 17.75 3.93
CA PRO A 16 4.02 17.16 2.60
C PRO A 16 3.61 15.68 2.68
N VAL A 17 2.75 15.25 1.77
CA VAL A 17 2.30 13.86 1.70
C VAL A 17 3.37 12.99 1.02
N LEU A 18 3.82 11.97 1.74
CA LEU A 18 4.76 10.96 1.24
C LEU A 18 3.99 9.69 0.85
N LEU A 19 4.24 9.20 -0.35
CA LEU A 19 3.65 7.98 -0.89
C LEU A 19 4.74 6.91 -0.98
N ALA A 20 4.54 5.79 -0.28
CA ALA A 20 5.40 4.63 -0.35
C ALA A 20 4.67 3.47 -1.05
N GLU A 21 5.18 3.05 -2.22
CA GLU A 21 4.67 1.89 -2.94
C GLU A 21 5.60 0.70 -2.72
N SER A 22 5.03 -0.42 -2.28
CA SER A 22 5.76 -1.69 -2.17
C SER A 22 4.99 -2.79 -2.86
N VAL A 23 5.65 -3.55 -3.74
CA VAL A 23 5.06 -4.74 -4.37
C VAL A 23 5.54 -5.97 -3.61
N PRO A 24 4.64 -6.87 -3.15
CA PRO A 24 5.02 -8.06 -2.39
C PRO A 24 5.81 -9.07 -3.24
N ASP A 25 5.57 -9.13 -4.55
CA ASP A 25 6.33 -9.96 -5.49
C ASP A 25 7.34 -9.12 -6.30
N TYR A 26 8.63 -9.43 -6.13
CA TYR A 26 9.73 -8.78 -6.83
C TYR A 26 9.65 -8.95 -8.35
N SER A 27 9.05 -10.05 -8.84
CA SER A 27 8.93 -10.30 -10.28
C SER A 27 8.00 -9.31 -10.99
N GLN A 28 7.13 -8.63 -10.23
CA GLN A 28 6.16 -7.66 -10.75
C GLN A 28 6.59 -6.21 -10.55
N ALA A 29 7.73 -5.96 -9.89
CA ALA A 29 8.25 -4.61 -9.70
C ALA A 29 8.72 -4.04 -11.04
N LYS A 30 7.88 -3.23 -11.68
CA LYS A 30 8.28 -2.41 -12.82
C LYS A 30 9.03 -1.19 -12.30
N PRO A 31 10.25 -0.89 -12.77
CA PRO A 31 10.87 0.41 -12.50
C PRO A 31 10.00 1.49 -13.13
N TRP A 32 9.45 2.38 -12.31
CA TRP A 32 8.75 3.57 -12.79
C TRP A 32 9.76 4.57 -13.37
N GLY A 33 9.42 5.16 -14.51
CA GLY A 33 10.12 6.31 -15.08
C GLY A 33 11.36 5.98 -15.93
N LYS A 34 11.27 6.28 -17.23
CA LYS A 34 12.44 6.37 -18.13
C LYS A 34 13.14 7.74 -18.07
N GLN A 35 12.83 8.59 -17.07
CA GLN A 35 13.40 9.93 -16.99
C GLN A 35 14.11 10.20 -15.65
N PRO A 36 15.36 10.69 -15.69
CA PRO A 36 16.20 10.88 -14.51
C PRO A 36 15.95 12.26 -13.91
N CYS A 37 14.79 12.47 -13.28
CA CYS A 37 14.56 13.68 -12.48
C CYS A 37 14.95 13.50 -11.00
N HIS A 38 15.27 12.27 -10.56
CA HIS A 38 15.71 11.94 -9.20
C HIS A 38 16.81 10.86 -9.24
N ASP A 39 17.69 10.88 -8.23
CA ASP A 39 18.73 9.87 -8.04
C ASP A 39 18.12 8.59 -7.45
N THR A 40 18.43 7.43 -8.04
CA THR A 40 17.91 6.13 -7.62
C THR A 40 19.06 5.30 -7.07
N SER A 41 19.18 5.27 -5.74
CA SER A 41 20.17 4.45 -5.05
C SER A 41 19.59 3.09 -4.65
N ASN A 42 20.13 2.01 -5.23
CA ASN A 42 19.77 0.64 -4.82
C ASN A 42 20.70 0.17 -3.72
N HIS A 43 20.17 -0.02 -2.51
CA HIS A 43 20.92 -0.59 -1.40
C HIS A 43 20.60 -2.07 -1.25
N HIS A 44 21.57 -2.93 -1.57
CA HIS A 44 21.46 -4.34 -1.26
C HIS A 44 21.60 -4.54 0.25
N VAL A 45 20.54 -4.97 0.91
CA VAL A 45 20.61 -5.46 2.29
C VAL A 45 21.18 -6.88 2.25
N PRO A 46 22.39 -7.13 2.80
CA PRO A 46 22.95 -8.48 2.84
C PRO A 46 22.09 -9.33 3.78
N LEU A 47 21.15 -10.09 3.23
CA LEU A 47 20.44 -11.09 4.01
C LEU A 47 21.40 -12.28 4.21
N PRO A 48 21.55 -12.82 5.44
CA PRO A 48 22.39 -13.98 5.67
C PRO A 48 22.02 -15.09 4.68
N SER A 49 22.98 -15.57 3.90
CA SER A 49 22.79 -16.55 2.83
C SER A 49 22.51 -17.95 3.38
N VAL A 50 21.56 -18.08 4.30
CA VAL A 50 20.90 -19.36 4.54
C VAL A 50 19.97 -19.51 3.35
N LYS A 51 20.01 -20.66 2.65
CA LYS A 51 19.13 -20.99 1.51
C LYS A 51 17.70 -20.55 1.81
N CYS A 52 17.33 -19.35 1.37
CA CYS A 52 16.05 -18.76 1.72
C CYS A 52 14.99 -19.54 0.96
N ASN A 53 14.32 -20.45 1.66
CA ASN A 53 13.05 -20.96 1.19
C ASN A 53 12.07 -19.77 1.09
N GLY A 54 11.05 -19.88 0.23
CA GLY A 54 10.08 -18.78 0.02
C GLY A 54 9.47 -18.26 1.34
N LEU A 55 9.35 -19.14 2.34
CA LEU A 55 8.84 -18.84 3.68
C LEU A 55 9.70 -17.81 4.44
N GLN A 56 11.01 -17.99 4.49
CA GLN A 56 11.91 -17.09 5.23
C GLN A 56 11.95 -15.68 4.60
N ARG A 57 11.82 -15.61 3.26
CA ARG A 57 11.69 -14.34 2.54
C ARG A 57 10.37 -13.64 2.90
N GLN A 58 9.25 -14.36 2.90
CA GLN A 58 7.96 -13.79 3.24
C GLN A 58 7.94 -13.26 4.67
N GLN A 59 8.50 -14.03 5.62
CA GLN A 59 8.65 -13.58 7.01
C GLN A 59 9.45 -12.28 7.11
N PHE A 60 10.54 -12.14 6.37
CA PHE A 60 11.32 -10.90 6.35
C PHE A 60 10.50 -9.72 5.80
N ILE A 61 9.77 -9.92 4.70
CA ILE A 61 8.88 -8.91 4.13
C ILE A 61 7.82 -8.49 5.15
N ASP A 62 7.18 -9.47 5.80
CA ASP A 62 6.16 -9.22 6.82
C ASP A 62 6.74 -8.43 7.99
N HIS A 63 7.98 -8.71 8.42
CA HIS A 63 8.63 -7.93 9.48
C HIS A 63 8.94 -6.49 9.05
N VAL A 64 9.43 -6.30 7.82
CA VAL A 64 9.69 -4.95 7.29
C VAL A 64 8.39 -4.16 7.18
N GLN A 65 7.31 -4.76 6.67
CA GLN A 65 6.02 -4.10 6.54
C GLN A 65 5.38 -3.84 7.90
N ALA A 66 5.29 -4.86 8.77
CA ALA A 66 4.64 -4.75 10.07
C ALA A 66 5.37 -3.84 11.06
N ARG A 67 6.72 -3.86 11.08
CA ARG A 67 7.51 -3.14 12.08
C ARG A 67 8.26 -1.93 11.56
N LEU A 68 8.83 -1.97 10.36
CA LEU A 68 9.63 -0.84 9.87
C LEU A 68 8.75 0.21 9.22
N LEU A 69 7.93 -0.17 8.24
CA LEU A 69 7.10 0.78 7.50
C LEU A 69 5.99 1.36 8.38
N SER A 70 5.38 0.56 9.25
CA SER A 70 4.36 1.02 10.19
C SER A 70 4.81 2.16 11.10
N LEU A 71 6.11 2.34 11.35
CA LEU A 71 6.62 3.47 12.16
C LEU A 71 6.48 4.82 11.46
N PHE A 72 6.46 4.82 10.14
CA PHE A 72 6.52 6.01 9.30
C PHE A 72 5.26 6.22 8.47
N THR A 73 4.22 5.42 8.73
CA THR A 73 3.03 5.38 7.89
C THR A 73 1.80 5.73 8.71
N ASP A 74 1.12 6.81 8.34
CA ASP A 74 -0.17 7.17 8.94
C ASP A 74 -1.32 6.33 8.39
N VAL A 75 -1.25 5.98 7.10
CA VAL A 75 -2.27 5.19 6.39
C VAL A 75 -1.61 4.09 5.57
N LEU A 76 -1.95 2.84 5.87
CA LEU A 76 -1.50 1.67 5.12
C LEU A 76 -2.62 1.18 4.22
N CYS A 77 -2.43 1.37 2.91
CA CYS A 77 -3.41 1.04 1.88
C CYS A 77 -3.08 -0.31 1.23
N LEU A 78 -3.99 -1.27 1.29
CA LEU A 78 -3.84 -2.60 0.68
C LEU A 78 -4.92 -2.82 -0.37
N PHE A 79 -4.50 -3.22 -1.58
CA PHE A 79 -5.43 -3.63 -2.63
C PHE A 79 -5.68 -5.14 -2.52
N ALA A 80 -6.92 -5.54 -2.25
CA ALA A 80 -7.26 -6.93 -1.99
C ALA A 80 -6.87 -7.86 -3.15
N GLN A 81 -6.94 -7.38 -4.39
CA GLN A 81 -6.62 -8.14 -5.59
C GLN A 81 -5.13 -8.53 -5.66
N ASP A 82 -4.23 -7.73 -5.08
CA ASP A 82 -2.79 -8.02 -5.08
C ASP A 82 -2.44 -9.16 -4.12
N TYR A 83 -3.31 -9.43 -3.15
CA TYR A 83 -3.16 -10.51 -2.16
C TYR A 83 -3.99 -11.76 -2.51
N GLY A 84 -4.82 -11.70 -3.55
CA GLY A 84 -5.72 -12.80 -3.92
C GLY A 84 -7.11 -12.74 -3.24
N GLY A 85 -7.47 -11.60 -2.66
CA GLY A 85 -8.80 -11.34 -2.09
C GLY A 85 -8.76 -10.90 -0.63
N LEU A 86 -9.95 -10.59 -0.08
CA LEU A 86 -10.10 -10.11 1.30
C LEU A 86 -9.67 -11.16 2.34
N ASP A 87 -9.88 -12.45 2.08
CA ASP A 87 -9.45 -13.51 3.00
C ASP A 87 -7.93 -13.54 3.19
N ALA A 88 -7.18 -13.42 2.10
CA ALA A 88 -5.72 -13.37 2.13
C ALA A 88 -5.22 -12.10 2.82
N VAL A 89 -5.85 -10.95 2.56
CA VAL A 89 -5.56 -9.71 3.29
C VAL A 89 -5.78 -9.89 4.80
N ALA A 90 -6.88 -10.53 5.20
CA ALA A 90 -7.15 -10.77 6.61
C ALA A 90 -6.07 -11.65 7.25
N GLU A 91 -5.58 -12.67 6.55
CA GLU A 91 -4.46 -13.50 7.03
C GLU A 91 -3.16 -12.71 7.14
N THR A 92 -2.82 -11.90 6.15
CA THR A 92 -1.65 -11.01 6.19
C THR A 92 -1.72 -10.07 7.38
N LEU A 93 -2.86 -9.39 7.59
CA LEU A 93 -3.03 -8.46 8.70
C LEU A 93 -2.99 -9.16 10.07
N THR A 94 -3.54 -10.37 10.16
CA THR A 94 -3.46 -11.19 11.38
C THR A 94 -2.00 -11.57 11.67
N ASN A 95 -1.23 -11.95 10.65
CA ASN A 95 0.19 -12.25 10.79
C ASN A 95 0.99 -11.02 11.23
N TRP A 96 0.73 -9.84 10.63
CA TRP A 96 1.38 -8.60 11.05
C TRP A 96 1.02 -8.23 12.48
N ALA A 97 -0.24 -8.39 12.88
CA ALA A 97 -0.66 -8.19 14.26
C ALA A 97 -0.03 -9.19 15.24
N ALA A 98 0.31 -10.39 14.79
CA ALA A 98 1.01 -11.41 15.59
C ALA A 98 2.52 -11.14 15.72
N ILE A 99 3.15 -10.48 14.74
CA ILE A 99 4.53 -9.97 14.84
C ILE A 99 4.63 -8.93 15.98
N GLY A 100 3.54 -8.19 16.20
CA GLY A 100 3.38 -7.26 17.31
C GLY A 100 3.79 -5.83 16.96
N ALA A 101 3.73 -4.96 17.96
CA ALA A 101 3.87 -3.52 17.77
C ALA A 101 5.23 -3.14 17.15
N ALA A 102 5.15 -2.25 16.16
CA ALA A 102 6.31 -1.61 15.57
C ALA A 102 7.09 -0.75 16.58
N SER A 103 6.37 -0.12 17.51
CA SER A 103 6.87 0.82 18.51
C SER A 103 6.27 0.55 19.89
N SER A 104 7.00 0.92 20.95
CA SER A 104 6.46 1.02 22.31
C SER A 104 5.79 2.36 22.61
N LEU A 105 5.71 3.26 21.61
CA LEU A 105 5.06 4.56 21.73
C LEU A 105 3.53 4.43 21.73
N GLU A 106 2.86 5.44 22.31
CA GLU A 106 1.40 5.53 22.47
C GLU A 106 0.61 5.39 21.16
N HIS A 107 -0.70 5.10 21.27
CA HIS A 107 -1.57 4.71 20.14
C HIS A 107 -1.62 5.68 18.95
N THR A 108 -1.24 6.95 19.12
CA THR A 108 -1.31 7.98 18.08
C THR A 108 -0.37 7.77 16.90
N ILE A 109 0.58 6.85 16.98
CA ILE A 109 1.59 6.60 15.93
C ILE A 109 1.28 5.32 15.13
N ARG A 110 0.09 4.74 15.31
CA ARG A 110 -0.29 3.46 14.68
C ARG A 110 -0.97 3.70 13.32
N PRO A 111 -0.56 2.99 12.25
CA PRO A 111 -1.16 3.16 10.94
C PRO A 111 -2.66 2.85 10.93
N ARG A 112 -3.40 3.64 10.16
CA ARG A 112 -4.80 3.40 9.81
C ARG A 112 -4.84 2.49 8.59
N LEU A 113 -5.60 1.40 8.63
CA LEU A 113 -5.73 0.48 7.50
C LEU A 113 -6.84 0.93 6.56
N LEU A 114 -6.53 0.96 5.27
CA LEU A 114 -7.48 1.13 4.17
C LEU A 114 -7.37 -0.06 3.21
N ILE A 115 -8.42 -0.87 3.13
CA ILE A 115 -8.47 -2.01 2.22
C ILE A 115 -9.33 -1.64 1.03
N VAL A 116 -8.74 -1.68 -0.15
CA VAL A 116 -9.40 -1.38 -1.41
C VAL A 116 -9.69 -2.70 -2.10
N ALA A 117 -10.97 -2.99 -2.34
CA ALA A 117 -11.39 -4.18 -3.05
C ALA A 117 -12.15 -3.81 -4.32
N ASN A 118 -12.09 -4.69 -5.32
CA ASN A 118 -12.99 -4.70 -6.47
C ASN A 118 -13.77 -6.01 -6.47
N ILE A 119 -14.92 -6.01 -5.79
CA ILE A 119 -15.77 -7.19 -5.60
C ILE A 119 -17.13 -6.92 -6.23
N SER A 120 -17.47 -7.67 -7.27
CA SER A 120 -18.72 -7.51 -8.02
C SER A 120 -19.92 -8.16 -7.34
N GLY A 121 -21.04 -7.43 -7.32
CA GLY A 121 -22.31 -7.91 -6.78
C GLY A 121 -22.49 -7.66 -5.29
N ASN A 122 -23.45 -8.36 -4.69
CA ASN A 122 -23.91 -8.10 -3.31
C ASN A 122 -23.08 -8.83 -2.24
N ASN A 123 -22.01 -9.53 -2.62
CA ASN A 123 -21.13 -10.25 -1.71
C ASN A 123 -20.15 -9.33 -0.95
N PHE A 124 -19.90 -8.11 -1.43
CA PHE A 124 -18.94 -7.18 -0.81
C PHE A 124 -19.20 -6.96 0.68
N VAL A 125 -20.46 -6.69 1.07
CA VAL A 125 -20.80 -6.39 2.46
C VAL A 125 -20.47 -7.56 3.38
N SER A 126 -20.85 -8.78 2.96
CA SER A 126 -20.58 -10.01 3.73
C SER A 126 -19.08 -10.29 3.84
N GLU A 127 -18.33 -10.12 2.75
CA GLU A 127 -16.89 -10.37 2.71
C GLU A 127 -16.10 -9.32 3.51
N ALA A 128 -16.49 -8.06 3.41
CA ALA A 128 -15.91 -6.97 4.21
C ALA A 128 -16.17 -7.18 5.71
N LEU A 129 -17.39 -7.57 6.08
CA LEU A 129 -17.74 -7.91 7.46
C LEU A 129 -16.90 -9.11 7.97
N ARG A 130 -16.74 -10.15 7.15
CA ARG A 130 -15.92 -11.33 7.49
C ARG A 130 -14.46 -10.95 7.74
N LEU A 131 -13.88 -10.10 6.88
CA LEU A 131 -12.54 -9.55 7.10
C LEU A 131 -12.47 -8.75 8.40
N GLN A 132 -13.42 -7.85 8.64
CA GLN A 132 -13.42 -7.00 9.84
C GLN A 132 -13.51 -7.85 11.11
N LEU A 133 -14.42 -8.83 11.16
CA LEU A 133 -14.55 -9.72 12.30
C LEU A 133 -13.27 -10.53 12.55
N LYS A 134 -12.64 -11.07 11.49
CA LYS A 134 -11.38 -11.83 11.61
C LYS A 134 -10.23 -10.96 12.12
N VAL A 135 -10.06 -9.76 11.57
CA VAL A 135 -8.92 -8.89 11.89
C VAL A 135 -9.10 -8.20 13.25
N LEU A 136 -10.29 -7.64 13.52
CA LEU A 136 -10.56 -6.90 14.76
C LEU A 136 -10.67 -7.80 15.99
N SER A 137 -10.95 -9.09 15.82
CA SER A 137 -10.95 -10.07 16.92
C SER A 137 -9.54 -10.50 17.33
N HIS A 138 -8.51 -10.19 16.54
CA HIS A 138 -7.15 -10.54 16.89
C HIS A 138 -6.64 -9.64 18.03
N PRO A 139 -6.11 -10.21 19.14
CA PRO A 139 -5.72 -9.42 20.32
C PRO A 139 -4.64 -8.38 20.02
N GLY A 140 -3.71 -8.68 19.11
CA GLY A 140 -2.65 -7.76 18.70
C GLY A 140 -3.08 -6.66 17.72
N PHE A 141 -4.37 -6.56 17.36
CA PHE A 141 -4.84 -5.58 16.38
C PHE A 141 -4.62 -4.15 16.86
N SER A 142 -5.14 -3.81 18.05
CA SER A 142 -5.01 -2.47 18.62
C SER A 142 -3.56 -2.11 18.98
N ASP A 143 -2.72 -3.13 19.13
CA ASP A 143 -1.27 -3.03 19.32
C ASP A 143 -0.50 -2.87 18.01
N SER A 144 -1.15 -2.88 16.86
CA SER A 144 -0.49 -2.76 15.56
C SER A 144 -1.11 -1.66 14.70
N PHE A 145 -2.44 -1.50 14.77
CA PHE A 145 -3.22 -0.61 13.90
C PHE A 145 -4.24 0.21 14.70
N SER A 146 -4.53 1.42 14.22
CA SER A 146 -5.49 2.32 14.89
C SER A 146 -6.93 2.15 14.39
N SER A 147 -7.11 1.79 13.12
CA SER A 147 -8.44 1.64 12.50
C SER A 147 -8.39 0.75 11.28
N LEU A 148 -9.56 0.27 10.82
CA LEU A 148 -9.71 -0.56 9.63
C LEU A 148 -10.93 -0.11 8.83
N ASN A 149 -10.69 0.33 7.60
CA ASN A 149 -11.72 0.69 6.64
C ASN A 149 -11.61 -0.19 5.40
N VAL A 150 -12.74 -0.63 4.87
CA VAL A 150 -12.80 -1.44 3.64
C VAL A 150 -13.70 -0.72 2.65
N ILE A 151 -13.19 -0.45 1.45
CA ILE A 151 -13.93 0.23 0.38
C ILE A 151 -14.02 -0.67 -0.85
N ASN A 152 -15.14 -0.58 -1.56
CA ASN A 152 -15.33 -1.26 -2.84
C ASN A 152 -15.21 -0.25 -3.98
N VAL A 153 -14.35 -0.52 -4.93
CA VAL A 153 -14.19 0.27 -6.16
C VAL A 153 -14.83 -0.53 -7.29
N LEU A 154 -16.15 -0.73 -7.20
CA LEU A 154 -16.89 -1.18 -8.36
C LEU A 154 -17.08 0.00 -9.30
N GLY A 155 -16.56 -0.12 -10.53
CA GLY A 155 -16.98 0.76 -11.61
C GLY A 155 -18.50 0.70 -11.70
N GLY A 156 -19.17 1.84 -11.55
CA GLY A 156 -20.63 1.90 -11.59
C GLY A 156 -21.19 1.20 -12.84
N GLU A 157 -22.34 0.56 -12.69
CA GLU A 157 -23.10 0.02 -13.81
C GLU A 157 -23.40 1.11 -14.85
N THR A 158 -22.53 1.28 -15.85
CA THR A 158 -22.84 2.08 -17.03
C THR A 158 -23.37 1.16 -18.12
N LYS A 159 -24.68 1.29 -18.41
CA LYS A 159 -25.26 0.87 -19.69
C LYS A 159 -24.36 1.38 -20.83
N SER A 160 -23.80 0.47 -21.62
CA SER A 160 -23.05 0.77 -22.85
C SER A 160 -24.01 1.12 -24.00
N PRO A 161 -23.61 1.78 -25.11
CA PRO A 161 -22.23 1.91 -25.62
C PRO A 161 -21.80 3.33 -26.02
N GLY A 162 -20.53 3.68 -25.76
CA GLY A 162 -19.90 4.82 -26.43
C GLY A 162 -19.13 5.82 -25.56
N GLN A 163 -18.45 5.39 -24.51
CA GLN A 163 -17.20 6.02 -24.02
C GLN A 163 -16.63 5.16 -22.90
N GLY A 164 -15.48 4.54 -23.15
CA GLY A 164 -14.78 3.74 -22.15
C GLY A 164 -14.29 4.65 -21.03
N CYS A 165 -14.98 4.61 -19.88
CA CYS A 165 -14.39 5.05 -18.63
C CYS A 165 -13.54 3.90 -18.09
N SER A 166 -12.33 3.80 -18.63
CA SER A 166 -11.25 3.10 -17.96
C SER A 166 -11.02 3.84 -16.65
N ILE A 167 -11.31 3.23 -15.50
CA ILE A 167 -10.52 3.54 -14.30
C ILE A 167 -9.15 2.93 -14.58
N SER A 168 -8.42 3.61 -15.46
CA SER A 168 -7.03 3.34 -15.72
C SER A 168 -6.29 3.56 -14.41
N LYS A 169 -5.20 2.83 -14.26
CA LYS A 169 -4.03 3.21 -13.44
C LYS A 169 -3.44 4.59 -13.81
N SER A 170 -4.23 5.52 -14.35
CA SER A 170 -3.84 6.83 -14.86
C SER A 170 -4.06 7.97 -13.86
N GLY A 171 -4.44 7.67 -12.61
CA GLY A 171 -4.40 8.66 -11.53
C GLY A 171 -3.01 9.25 -11.32
N CYS A 172 -1.95 8.52 -11.69
CA CYS A 172 -0.57 9.01 -11.66
C CYS A 172 -0.07 9.55 -13.01
N ASP A 173 -0.67 9.15 -14.14
CA ASP A 173 -0.26 9.64 -15.47
C ASP A 173 -0.75 11.07 -15.74
N ALA A 174 -1.81 11.53 -15.06
CA ALA A 174 -2.36 12.88 -15.23
C ALA A 174 -1.47 14.00 -14.65
N LEU A 175 -0.47 13.67 -13.82
CA LEU A 175 0.50 14.64 -13.30
C LEU A 175 1.71 14.85 -14.24
N SER A 176 1.81 14.07 -15.33
CA SER A 176 2.95 14.14 -16.26
C SER A 176 2.83 15.26 -17.31
N SER A 177 1.67 15.92 -17.45
CA SER A 177 1.45 16.87 -18.57
C SER A 177 1.70 18.35 -18.24
N ASN A 178 1.95 18.75 -16.99
CA ASN A 178 1.97 20.17 -16.62
C ASN A 178 3.27 20.65 -15.93
N CYS A 179 4.40 20.02 -16.21
CA CYS A 179 5.71 20.62 -15.90
C CYS A 179 6.16 21.50 -17.08
N ASP A 180 5.54 22.67 -17.20
CA ASP A 180 6.00 23.71 -18.10
C ASP A 180 7.35 24.25 -17.58
N CYS A 181 8.42 23.88 -18.28
CA CYS A 181 9.79 24.13 -17.88
C CYS A 181 10.18 25.57 -18.25
N GLN A 182 9.75 26.56 -17.46
CA GLN A 182 10.18 27.94 -17.67
C GLN A 182 11.55 28.18 -17.05
N ARG A 183 12.58 27.84 -17.82
CA ARG A 183 13.97 28.28 -17.63
C ARG A 183 14.02 29.80 -17.46
N ARG A 184 14.43 30.30 -16.29
CA ARG A 184 14.97 31.65 -16.16
C ARG A 184 16.43 31.55 -15.72
N THR A 185 17.31 31.68 -16.72
CA THR A 185 18.71 32.03 -16.55
C THR A 185 18.82 33.46 -16.01
N GLN A 186 19.47 33.64 -14.86
CA GLN A 186 20.48 34.68 -14.63
C GLN A 186 21.57 34.11 -13.74
#